data_AF-X1Q1Z6-F1
#
_entry.id   AF-X1Q1Z6-F1
#
_cell.length_a   1.000
_cell.length_b   1.000
_cell.length_c   1.000
_cell.angle_alpha   90.00
_cell.angle_beta   90.00
_cell.angle_gamma   90.00
#
_symmetry.space_group_name_H-M   'P 1'
#
loop_
_entity.id
_entity.type
_entity.pdbx_description
1 polymer ?
#
loop_
_entity_poly.entity_id
_entity_poly.type
_entity_poly.pdbx_seq_one_letter_code
_entity_poly.pdbx_strand_id
1 'polypeptide(L)' 'MVREQPVTNRMKYGKLRRYKCRVCGRTFNDYYLPEDKRVCTRCAAKVRE' A
#
# COMPACT_ATOMS: atom_id res chain seq x y z
N MET A 1 6.89 -37.51 6.18
CA MET A 1 7.76 -36.36 5.84
C MET A 1 6.84 -35.21 5.46
N VAL A 2 6.53 -34.35 6.42
CA VAL A 2 5.63 -33.21 6.19
C VAL A 2 6.34 -32.29 5.20
N ARG A 3 5.81 -32.20 3.97
CA ARG A 3 6.28 -31.26 2.97
C ARG A 3 5.96 -29.87 3.51
N GLU A 4 6.94 -29.25 4.16
CA GLU A 4 6.96 -27.82 4.44
C GLU A 4 6.87 -27.11 3.09
N GLN A 5 5.64 -26.81 2.66
CA GLN A 5 5.43 -25.83 1.62
C GLN A 5 6.13 -24.57 2.13
N PRO A 6 7.13 -24.01 1.42
CA PRO A 6 7.59 -22.68 1.77
C PRO A 6 6.35 -21.83 1.65
N VAL A 7 5.84 -21.32 2.77
CA VAL A 7 4.87 -20.24 2.80
C VAL A 7 5.63 -19.11 2.14
N THR A 8 5.56 -19.08 0.81
CA THR A 8 6.10 -18.00 0.01
C THR A 8 5.60 -16.75 0.68
N ASN A 9 6.48 -15.77 0.85
CA ASN A 9 6.23 -14.46 1.45
C ASN A 9 5.16 -13.63 0.68
N ARG A 10 4.29 -14.31 -0.09
CA ARG A 10 3.37 -13.90 -1.14
C ARG A 10 2.06 -13.31 -0.60
N MET A 11 1.83 -13.32 0.71
CA MET A 11 0.55 -12.85 1.30
C MET A 11 0.66 -12.02 2.57
N LYS A 12 1.80 -11.38 2.89
CA LYS A 12 1.80 -10.34 3.94
C LYS A 12 1.10 -9.04 3.51
N TYR A 13 0.82 -8.89 2.21
CA TYR A 13 0.13 -7.73 1.66
C TYR A 13 -1.20 -8.12 0.98
N GLY A 14 -2.00 -8.95 1.66
CA GLY A 14 -3.09 -9.74 1.07
C GLY A 14 -4.26 -9.01 0.39
N LYS A 15 -4.26 -7.68 0.26
CA LYS A 15 -5.21 -6.93 -0.58
C LYS A 15 -4.74 -5.48 -0.77
N LEU A 16 -4.58 -5.07 -2.03
CA LEU A 16 -4.52 -3.65 -2.40
C LEU A 16 -5.87 -3.02 -2.04
N ARG A 17 -5.85 -1.97 -1.22
CA ARG A 17 -7.02 -1.17 -0.87
C ARG A 17 -6.98 0.14 -1.63
N ARG A 18 -8.17 0.59 -2.03
CA ARG A 18 -8.33 1.89 -2.66
C ARG A 18 -8.45 2.97 -1.60
N TYR A 19 -7.58 3.96 -1.65
CA TYR A 19 -7.56 5.12 -0.77
C TYR A 19 -7.76 6.40 -1.55
N LYS A 20 -8.21 7.46 -0.87
CA LYS A 20 -8.26 8.83 -1.39
C LYS A 20 -7.07 9.61 -0.85
N CYS A 21 -6.33 10.25 -1.74
CA CYS A 21 -5.20 11.10 -1.38
C CYS A 21 -5.70 12.34 -0.64
N ARG A 22 -5.15 12.60 0.56
CA ARG A 22 -5.48 13.79 1.35
C ARG A 22 -5.02 15.11 0.73
N VAL A 23 -4.00 15.07 -0.14
CA VAL A 23 -3.40 16.28 -0.74
C VAL A 23 -4.14 16.72 -2.01
N CYS A 24 -4.42 15.79 -2.92
CA CYS A 24 -5.01 16.12 -4.23
C CYS A 24 -6.41 15.52 -4.47
N GLY A 25 -6.96 14.77 -3.50
CA GLY A 25 -8.28 14.15 -3.61
C GLY A 25 -8.37 12.97 -4.60
N ARG A 26 -7.29 12.60 -5.29
CA ARG A 26 -7.28 11.47 -6.25
C ARG A 26 -7.37 10.13 -5.53
N THR A 27 -8.00 9.15 -6.17
CA THR A 27 -7.98 7.77 -5.67
C THR A 27 -6.73 7.04 -6.16
N PHE A 28 -6.17 6.19 -5.30
CA PHE A 28 -5.03 5.34 -5.61
C PHE A 28 -5.15 4.01 -4.87
N ASN A 29 -4.50 2.97 -5.37
CA ASN A 29 -4.49 1.66 -4.74
C ASN A 29 -3.14 1.46 -4.07
N ASP A 30 -3.16 1.05 -2.81
CA ASP A 30 -1.95 0.77 -2.06
C ASP A 30 -2.21 -0.35 -1.05
N TYR A 31 -1.13 -0.83 -0.44
CA TYR A 31 -1.26 -1.70 0.71
C TYR A 31 -1.79 -0.93 1.92
N TYR A 32 -2.04 -1.62 3.03
CA TYR A 32 -2.64 -1.00 4.19
C TYR A 32 -1.89 0.29 4.60
N LEU A 33 -2.53 1.43 4.37
CA LEU A 33 -2.02 2.75 4.71
C LEU A 33 -2.89 3.35 5.83
N PRO A 34 -2.28 3.74 6.97
CA PRO A 34 -2.98 4.54 7.97
C PRO A 34 -3.36 5.90 7.37
N GLU A 35 -4.38 6.55 7.94
CA GLU A 35 -5.01 7.76 7.37
C GLU A 35 -3.99 8.87 7.08
N ASP A 36 -3.05 9.06 8.00
CA ASP A 36 -2.02 10.09 7.90
C ASP A 36 -1.11 9.89 6.68
N LYS A 37 -0.90 8.63 6.28
CA LYS A 37 -0.05 8.23 5.15
C LYS A 37 -0.83 8.03 3.84
N ARG A 38 -2.13 8.38 3.78
CA ARG A 38 -2.95 8.30 2.55
C ARG A 38 -2.59 9.43 1.58
N VAL A 39 -1.40 9.34 0.99
CA VAL A 39 -0.87 10.28 0.01
C VAL A 39 -0.54 9.50 -1.26
N CYS A 40 -1.05 9.93 -2.41
CA CYS A 40 -0.72 9.26 -3.67
C CYS A 40 0.75 9.45 -4.02
N THR A 41 1.32 8.53 -4.79
CA THR A 41 2.73 8.55 -5.23
C THR A 41 3.18 9.91 -5.81
N ARG A 42 2.30 10.60 -6.56
CA ARG A 42 2.58 11.95 -7.09
C ARG A 42 2.74 13.02 -6.02
N CYS A 43 1.93 12.98 -4.98
CA CYS A 43 2.03 13.93 -3.88
C CYS A 43 3.14 13.52 -2.92
N ALA A 44 3.37 12.23 -2.71
CA ALA A 44 4.46 11.71 -1.90
C ALA A 44 5.83 12.07 -2.49
N ALA A 45 5.95 12.08 -3.82
CA ALA A 45 7.17 12.53 -4.51
C ALA A 45 7.51 14.00 -4.23
N LYS A 46 6.50 14.87 -4.11
CA LYS A 46 6.68 16.32 -3.85
C LYS A 46 7.07 16.67 -2.41
N VAL A 47 6.91 15.74 -1.45
CA VAL A 47 7.22 15.98 -0.02
C VAL A 47 8.67 15.63 0.31
N ARG A 48 9.43 15.07 -0.65
CA ARG A 48 10.83 14.66 -0.47
C ARG A 48 11.85 15.59 -1.12
N GLU A 49 11.40 16.71 -1.68
CA GLU A 49 12.24 17.76 -2.25
C GLU A 49 12.52 18.86 -1.22
#